data_AF-A0A3D4FPE8-F1
#
_entry.id   AF-A0A3D4FPE8-F1
#
_cell.length_a   1.000
_cell.length_b   1.000
_cell.length_c   1.000
_cell.angle_alpha   90.00
_cell.angle_beta   90.00
_cell.angle_gamma   90.00
#
_symmetry.space_group_name_H-M   'P 1'
#
loop_
_entity.id
_entity.type
_entity.pdbx_description
1 polymer ?
#
loop_
_entity_poly.entity_id
_entity_poly.type
_entity_poly.pdbx_seq_one_letter_code
_entity_poly.pdbx_strand_id
1 'polypeptide(L)' 'LDALRLVNANLDVESGRDAVDRATEPLATRGIIVVEGERYRVRDRQVLRYYGRSLRHLLRDRGGSNLTH' A
#
# COMPACT_ATOMS: atom_id res chain seq x y z
N LEU A 1 7.52 2.56 6.95
CA LEU A 1 7.38 3.14 5.58
C LEU A 1 8.74 3.31 4.89
N ASP A 2 9.84 2.95 5.55
CA ASP A 2 11.18 3.39 5.18
C ASP A 2 11.66 2.79 3.86
N ALA A 3 11.25 1.56 3.53
CA ALA A 3 11.50 0.96 2.23
C ALA A 3 10.93 1.79 1.05
N LEU A 4 9.77 2.43 1.23
CA LEU A 4 9.18 3.30 0.20
C LEU A 4 9.88 4.66 0.14
N ARG A 5 10.39 5.15 1.29
CA ARG A 5 11.18 6.39 1.35
C ARG A 5 12.54 6.24 0.64
N LEU A 6 13.18 5.07 0.77
CA LEU A 6 14.46 4.78 0.11
C LEU A 6 14.39 4.87 -1.42
N VAL A 7 13.24 4.57 -2.02
CA VAL A 7 13.01 4.68 -3.47
C VAL A 7 12.42 6.04 -3.86
N ASN A 8 12.44 7.03 -2.96
CA ASN A 8 11.82 8.35 -3.13
C ASN A 8 10.38 8.26 -3.63
N ALA A 9 9.60 7.29 -3.14
CA ALA A 9 8.18 7.19 -3.49
C ALA A 9 7.46 8.48 -3.08
N ASN A 10 6.56 8.97 -3.93
CA ASN A 10 5.73 10.12 -3.63
C ASN A 10 4.64 9.73 -2.61
N LEU A 11 4.96 9.83 -1.33
CA LEU A 11 4.09 9.46 -0.23
C LEU A 11 3.33 10.69 0.30
N ASP A 12 2.00 10.63 0.27
CA ASP A 12 1.11 11.62 0.90
C ASP A 12 0.78 11.25 2.38
N VAL A 13 1.51 10.29 2.95
CA VAL A 13 1.27 9.72 4.28
C VAL A 13 2.56 9.62 5.07
N GLU A 14 2.47 9.88 6.37
CA GLU A 14 3.64 9.96 7.24
C GLU A 14 3.94 8.65 7.99
N SER A 15 2.92 7.82 8.19
CA SER A 15 3.01 6.55 8.91
C SER A 15 2.16 5.45 8.27
N GLY A 16 2.47 4.19 8.60
CA GLY A 16 1.65 3.07 8.13
C GLY A 16 0.23 3.11 8.70
N ARG A 17 0.06 3.66 9.91
CA ARG A 17 -1.26 3.81 10.53
C ARG A 17 -2.10 4.85 9.79
N ASP A 18 -1.53 6.01 9.49
CA ASP A 18 -2.16 7.07 8.69
C ASP A 18 -2.59 6.54 7.31
N ALA A 19 -1.74 5.74 6.66
CA ALA A 19 -2.08 5.09 5.40
C ALA A 19 -3.31 4.16 5.51
N VAL A 20 -3.41 3.39 6.60
CA VAL A 20 -4.56 2.50 6.84
C VAL A 20 -5.81 3.32 7.15
N ASP A 21 -5.71 4.34 7.99
CA ASP A 21 -6.84 5.17 8.41
C ASP A 21 -7.44 5.91 7.19
N ARG A 22 -6.61 6.58 6.38
CA ARG A 22 -7.06 7.26 5.15
C ARG A 22 -7.61 6.30 4.09
N ALA A 23 -7.05 5.09 3.97
CA ALA A 23 -7.51 4.12 2.99
C ALA A 23 -8.80 3.38 3.42
N THR A 24 -9.13 3.39 4.71
CA THR A 24 -10.24 2.60 5.27
C THR A 24 -11.59 3.02 4.66
N GLU A 25 -11.95 4.31 4.78
CA GLU A 25 -13.25 4.80 4.30
C GLU A 25 -13.44 4.62 2.78
N PRO A 26 -12.49 4.99 1.89
CA PRO A 26 -12.66 4.82 0.46
C PRO A 26 -12.75 3.36 -0.01
N LEU A 27 -12.11 2.43 0.69
CA LEU A 27 -12.15 1.00 0.35
C LEU A 27 -13.41 0.33 0.93
N ALA A 28 -13.86 0.75 2.12
CA ALA A 28 -15.10 0.27 2.72
C ALA A 28 -16.33 0.74 1.93
N THR A 29 -16.36 2.03 1.52
CA THR A 29 -17.44 2.61 0.72
C THR A 29 -17.62 1.88 -0.62
N ARG A 30 -16.51 1.39 -1.21
CA ARG A 30 -16.52 0.60 -2.45
C ARG A 30 -16.80 -0.89 -2.23
N GLY A 31 -17.01 -1.32 -1.00
CA GLY A 31 -17.26 -2.73 -0.66
C GLY A 31 -16.04 -3.65 -0.83
N ILE A 32 -14.83 -3.10 -0.90
CA ILE A 32 -13.59 -3.90 -1.09
C ILE A 32 -13.15 -4.53 0.23
N ILE A 33 -13.34 -3.81 1.33
CA ILE A 33 -13.09 -4.27 2.70
C ILE A 33 -14.31 -4.00 3.59
N VAL A 34 -14.34 -4.63 4.76
CA VAL A 34 -15.23 -4.34 5.87
C VAL A 34 -14.40 -4.24 7.14
N VAL A 35 -14.76 -3.31 8.03
CA VAL A 35 -14.16 -3.18 9.37
C VAL A 35 -15.00 -3.99 10.37
N GLU A 36 -14.38 -4.98 11.00
CA GLU A 36 -14.97 -5.87 12.02
C GLU A 36 -14.20 -5.65 13.34
N GLY A 37 -14.61 -4.65 14.12
CA GLY A 37 -13.89 -4.24 15.33
C GLY A 37 -12.48 -3.75 14.99
N GLU A 38 -11.45 -4.42 15.52
CA GLU A 38 -10.04 -4.10 15.26
C GLU A 38 -9.48 -4.78 14.01
N ARG A 39 -10.30 -5.55 13.28
CA ARG A 39 -9.86 -6.34 12.13
C ARG A 39 -10.49 -5.82 10.83
N TYR A 40 -9.74 -5.99 9.75
CA TYR A 40 -10.20 -5.71 8.40
C TYR A 40 -10.44 -7.01 7.66
N ARG A 41 -11.65 -7.19 7.12
CA ARG A 41 -11.97 -8.32 6.26
C ARG A 41 -12.05 -7.89 4.81
N VAL A 42 -11.28 -8.54 3.95
CA VAL A 42 -11.31 -8.31 2.50
C VAL A 42 -12.52 -9.00 1.89
N ARG A 43 -13.33 -8.24 1.15
CA ARG A 43 -14.51 -8.72 0.40
C ARG A 43 -14.20 -8.91 -1.08
N ASP A 44 -13.46 -7.99 -1.67
CA ASP A 44 -13.00 -8.09 -3.06
C ASP A 44 -11.47 -8.19 -3.13
N ARG A 45 -10.99 -9.43 -3.13
CA ARG A 45 -9.55 -9.72 -3.23
C ARG A 45 -8.99 -9.38 -4.60
N GLN A 46 -9.79 -9.41 -5.67
CA GLN A 46 -9.30 -9.13 -7.03
C GLN A 46 -9.04 -7.65 -7.21
N VAL A 47 -9.97 -6.80 -6.78
CA VAL A 47 -9.80 -5.34 -6.82
C VAL A 47 -8.67 -4.90 -5.89
N LEU A 48 -8.60 -5.44 -4.68
CA LEU A 48 -7.49 -5.10 -3.77
C LEU A 48 -6.13 -5.51 -4.36
N ARG A 49 -6.06 -6.68 -5.01
CA ARG A 49 -4.85 -7.12 -5.72
C ARG A 49 -4.54 -6.26 -6.94
N TYR A 50 -5.56 -5.81 -7.68
CA TYR A 50 -5.40 -4.91 -8.82
C TYR A 50 -4.73 -3.60 -8.38
N TYR A 51 -5.20 -2.97 -7.31
CA TYR A 51 -4.53 -1.80 -6.73
C TYR A 51 -3.13 -2.13 -6.21
N GLY A 52 -2.95 -3.24 -5.49
CA GLY A 52 -1.61 -3.62 -5.00
C GLY A 52 -0.62 -3.89 -6.14
N ARG A 53 -1.09 -4.32 -7.32
CA ARG A 53 -0.24 -4.59 -8.48
C ARG A 53 0.43 -3.32 -8.99
N SER A 54 -0.27 -2.17 -8.97
CA SER A 54 0.32 -0.91 -9.41
C SER A 54 1.49 -0.50 -8.52
N LEU A 55 1.46 -0.84 -7.22
CA LEU A 55 2.52 -0.50 -6.26
C LEU A 55 3.74 -1.44 -6.32
N ARG A 56 3.71 -2.53 -7.09
CA ARG A 56 4.80 -3.53 -7.10
C ARG A 56 6.16 -2.97 -7.51
N HIS A 57 6.19 -1.97 -8.39
CA HIS A 57 7.44 -1.37 -8.85
C HIS A 57 8.18 -0.67 -7.70
N LEU A 58 7.44 -0.01 -6.79
CA LEU A 58 7.99 0.64 -5.59
C LEU A 58 8.62 -0.36 -4.59
N LEU A 59 8.28 -1.64 -4.69
CA LEU A 59 8.74 -2.69 -3.77
C LEU A 59 9.80 -3.61 -4.39
N ARG A 60 10.04 -3.49 -5.70
CA ARG A 60 10.91 -4.38 -6.48
C ARG A 60 12.31 -3.84 -6.72
N ASP A 61 12.56 -2.57 -6.45
CA ASP A 61 13.89 -1.93 -6.59
C ASP A 61 14.92 -2.36 -5.54
N ARG A 62 14.66 -3.45 -4.79
CA ARG A 62 15.63 -4.07 -3.89
C ARG A 62 16.71 -4.90 -4.64
N GLY A 63 16.81 -4.79 -5.96
CA GLY A 63 17.61 -5.70 -6.79
C GLY A 63 18.59 -5.08 -7.78
N GLY A 64 18.64 -3.76 -7.97
CA GLY A 64 19.57 -3.20 -8.96
C GLY A 64 19.75 -1.70 -8.86
N SER A 65 20.94 -1.30 -8.40
CA SER A 65 21.60 0.02 -8.47
C SER A 65 22.38 0.21 -7.15
N ASN A 66 23.70 0.34 -7.05
CA ASN A 66 24.80 0.58 -7.98
C ASN A 66 26.09 -0.08 -7.45
N LEU A 67 26.71 -0.98 -8.23
CA LEU A 67 28.16 -1.19 -8.21
C LEU A 67 28.65 -0.95 -9.63
N THR A 68 28.76 0.32 -9.97
CA THR A 68 29.59 0.77 -11.09
C THR A 68 30.43 1.91 -10.54
N HIS A 69 31.63 1.57 -10.09
CA HIS A 69 32.74 2.49 -9.94
C HIS A 69 34.05 1.72 -10.10
#